data_AF-A0A938QJB0-F1
#
_entry.id   AF-A0A938QJB0-F1
#
_cell.length_a   1.000
_cell.length_b   1.000
_cell.length_c   1.000
_cell.angle_alpha   90.00
_cell.angle_beta   90.00
_cell.angle_gamma   90.00
#
_symmetry.space_group_name_H-M   'P 1'
#
loop_
_entity.id
_entity.type
_entity.pdbx_description
1 polymer ?
#
loop_
_entity_poly.entity_id
_entity_poly.type
_entity_poly.pdbx_seq_one_letter_code
_entity_poly.pdbx_strand_id
1 'polypeptide(L)'
;MARTPRAKMVRKISNQWAEDAMWGIPESPEFSSVERLMHEFQSHAEQEERWLEEYRASAKEASDPLIRFLLALIVADEERHHDLTGRMVTKLREELAWSRSKGLPRRALEPAAKGKQLLVSINRFIEAERQGIKEYKRLKTQSQGMYREVFSLLYGTMIHDSYKHLGMLEFLRDRLAEGRSGARQRKLAVAAETA
;
A
#
# COMPACT_ATOMS: atom_id res chain seq x y z
N MET A 1 26.61 -19.70 -18.78
CA MET A 1 25.37 -20.09 -18.09
C MET A 1 25.50 -19.75 -16.61
N ALA A 2 24.81 -18.72 -16.13
CA ALA A 2 24.73 -18.40 -14.70
C ALA A 2 23.29 -18.00 -14.40
N ARG A 3 22.57 -18.84 -13.65
CA ARG A 3 21.18 -18.64 -13.23
C ARG A 3 21.14 -17.60 -12.12
N THR A 4 20.53 -16.45 -12.39
CA THR A 4 20.40 -15.33 -11.46
C THR A 4 19.46 -15.67 -10.29
N PRO A 5 19.80 -15.37 -9.01
CA PRO A 5 18.96 -15.68 -7.84
C PRO A 5 17.66 -14.86 -7.76
N ARG A 6 17.53 -13.83 -8.60
CA ARG A 6 16.49 -12.80 -8.60
C ARG A 6 15.08 -13.34 -8.92
N ALA A 7 14.99 -14.52 -9.54
CA ALA A 7 13.74 -15.13 -9.98
C ALA A 7 12.96 -15.86 -8.87
N LYS A 8 13.57 -16.17 -7.71
CA LYS A 8 12.89 -16.97 -6.66
C LYS A 8 12.04 -16.15 -5.70
N MET A 9 12.37 -14.87 -5.47
CA MET A 9 11.68 -14.05 -4.47
C MET A 9 10.44 -13.34 -5.05
N VAL A 10 10.52 -12.86 -6.29
CA VAL A 10 9.36 -12.36 -7.05
C VAL A 10 8.33 -13.47 -7.27
N ARG A 11 8.79 -14.71 -7.48
CA ARG A 11 7.92 -15.88 -7.64
C ARG A 11 7.23 -16.30 -6.33
N LYS A 12 7.78 -15.94 -5.16
CA LYS A 12 7.15 -16.27 -3.87
C LYS A 12 5.99 -15.33 -3.53
N ILE A 13 6.08 -14.05 -3.94
CA ILE A 13 4.96 -13.10 -3.87
C ILE A 13 3.94 -13.41 -4.97
N SER A 14 4.41 -13.76 -6.17
CA SER A 14 3.55 -14.12 -7.31
C SER A 14 2.79 -15.44 -7.12
N ASN A 15 3.31 -16.39 -6.34
CA ASN A 15 2.60 -17.64 -6.05
C ASN A 15 1.54 -17.47 -4.95
N GLN A 16 1.71 -16.52 -4.02
CA GLN A 16 0.65 -16.17 -3.06
C GLN A 16 -0.52 -15.48 -3.79
N TRP A 17 -0.22 -14.62 -4.77
CA TRP A 17 -1.22 -13.96 -5.61
C TRP A 17 -1.90 -14.89 -6.64
N ALA A 18 -1.33 -16.07 -6.91
CA ALA A 18 -1.94 -17.03 -7.82
C ALA A 18 -3.11 -17.79 -7.18
N GLU A 19 -3.14 -17.90 -5.84
CA GLU A 19 -4.29 -18.47 -5.12
C GLU A 19 -5.42 -17.42 -4.97
N ASP A 20 -5.09 -16.15 -4.80
CA ASP A 20 -6.06 -15.04 -4.79
C ASP A 20 -6.62 -14.71 -6.20
N ALA A 21 -5.88 -15.04 -7.26
CA ALA A 21 -6.33 -14.92 -8.66
C ALA A 21 -7.44 -15.92 -9.04
N MET A 22 -7.80 -16.85 -8.14
CA MET A 22 -8.93 -17.76 -8.32
C MET A 22 -10.31 -17.09 -8.15
N TRP A 23 -10.33 -15.80 -7.78
CA TRP A 23 -11.51 -14.90 -7.83
C TRP A 23 -11.44 -13.91 -8.99
N GLY A 24 -10.88 -14.33 -10.13
CA GLY A 24 -10.85 -13.56 -11.37
C GLY A 24 -12.25 -13.08 -11.75
N ILE A 25 -12.47 -11.78 -11.60
CA ILE A 25 -13.70 -11.07 -11.93
C ILE A 25 -14.05 -11.34 -13.40
N PRO A 26 -15.13 -12.08 -13.73
CA PRO A 26 -15.56 -12.25 -15.12
C PRO A 26 -15.98 -10.91 -15.69
N GLU A 27 -15.52 -10.54 -16.88
CA GLU A 27 -15.97 -9.30 -17.55
C GLU A 27 -17.49 -9.36 -17.77
N SER A 28 -18.22 -8.43 -17.16
CA SER A 28 -19.63 -8.20 -17.45
C SER A 28 -19.74 -6.95 -18.33
N PRO A 29 -20.51 -6.98 -19.43
CA PRO A 29 -20.61 -5.89 -20.40
C PRO A 29 -21.30 -4.62 -19.87
N GLU A 30 -21.82 -4.62 -18.63
CA GLU A 30 -22.64 -3.53 -18.10
C GLU A 30 -21.88 -2.48 -17.26
N PHE A 31 -20.65 -2.78 -16.81
CA PHE A 31 -19.85 -1.86 -15.99
C PHE A 31 -18.37 -1.86 -16.41
N SER A 32 -17.73 -0.69 -16.45
CA SER A 32 -16.28 -0.63 -16.61
C SER A 32 -15.57 -1.29 -15.40
N SER A 33 -14.37 -1.82 -15.61
CA SER A 33 -13.56 -2.44 -14.55
C SER A 33 -13.31 -1.50 -13.37
N VAL A 34 -13.23 -0.19 -13.61
CA VAL A 34 -13.09 0.87 -12.60
C VAL A 34 -14.37 1.05 -11.78
N GLU A 35 -15.55 0.98 -12.40
CA GLU A 35 -16.83 1.11 -11.71
C GLU A 35 -17.11 -0.07 -10.78
N ARG A 36 -16.75 -1.29 -11.19
CA ARG A 36 -16.86 -2.47 -10.32
C ARG A 36 -15.89 -2.39 -9.14
N LEU A 37 -14.63 -2.02 -9.38
CA LEU A 37 -13.66 -1.84 -8.29
C LEU A 37 -14.13 -0.78 -7.29
N MET A 38 -14.70 0.32 -7.78
CA MET A 38 -15.29 1.35 -6.94
C MET A 38 -16.47 0.82 -6.12
N HIS A 39 -17.38 0.07 -6.74
CA HIS A 39 -18.52 -0.55 -6.04
C HIS A 39 -18.06 -1.50 -4.94
N GLU A 40 -17.07 -2.36 -5.20
CA GLU A 40 -16.54 -3.28 -4.19
C GLU A 40 -15.91 -2.53 -3.01
N PHE A 41 -15.12 -1.47 -3.27
CA PHE A 41 -14.57 -0.67 -2.17
C PHE A 41 -15.63 0.05 -1.35
N GLN A 42 -16.71 0.54 -1.97
CA GLN A 42 -17.81 1.16 -1.25
C GLN A 42 -18.57 0.14 -0.39
N SER A 43 -18.90 -1.02 -0.97
CA SER A 43 -19.55 -2.12 -0.25
C SER A 43 -18.72 -2.60 0.94
N HIS A 44 -17.39 -2.66 0.77
CA HIS A 44 -16.48 -3.00 1.86
C HIS A 44 -16.47 -1.94 2.96
N ALA A 45 -16.34 -0.66 2.59
CA ALA A 45 -16.33 0.45 3.56
C ALA A 45 -17.62 0.52 4.40
N GLU A 46 -18.78 0.23 3.79
CA GLU A 46 -20.08 0.18 4.50
C GLU A 46 -20.17 -1.00 5.47
N GLN A 47 -19.54 -2.14 5.15
CA GLN A 47 -19.47 -3.29 6.05
C GLN A 47 -18.51 -3.03 7.22
N GLU A 48 -17.36 -2.41 6.96
CA GLU A 48 -16.39 -2.03 7.99
C GLU A 48 -16.99 -1.08 9.03
N GLU A 49 -17.80 -0.11 8.62
CA GLU A 49 -18.43 0.86 9.54
C GLU A 49 -19.31 0.16 10.59
N ARG A 50 -20.03 -0.90 10.21
CA ARG A 50 -20.86 -1.68 11.13
C ARG A 50 -20.01 -2.40 12.20
N TRP A 51 -18.92 -3.03 11.78
CA TRP A 51 -18.01 -3.71 12.71
C TRP A 51 -17.28 -2.73 13.63
N LEU A 52 -16.99 -1.52 13.14
CA LEU A 52 -16.34 -0.48 13.93
C LEU A 52 -17.21 -0.04 15.12
N GLU A 53 -18.52 0.06 14.93
CA GLU A 53 -19.47 0.35 16.02
C GLU A 53 -19.47 -0.75 17.08
N GLU A 54 -19.45 -2.02 16.65
CA GLU A 54 -19.39 -3.18 17.55
C GLU A 54 -18.08 -3.23 18.35
N TYR A 55 -16.94 -2.96 17.72
CA TYR A 55 -15.65 -2.87 18.43
C TYR A 55 -15.65 -1.74 19.46
N ARG A 56 -16.21 -0.57 19.12
CA ARG A 56 -16.32 0.57 20.05
C ARG A 56 -17.24 0.26 21.23
N ALA A 57 -18.37 -0.41 21.00
CA ALA A 57 -19.28 -0.83 22.06
C ALA A 57 -18.58 -1.84 22.99
N SER A 58 -17.97 -2.87 22.41
CA SER A 58 -17.22 -3.90 23.14
C SER A 58 -16.09 -3.28 23.99
N ALA A 59 -15.38 -2.28 23.48
CA ALA A 59 -14.32 -1.61 24.22
C ALA A 59 -14.85 -0.86 25.46
N LYS A 60 -16.04 -0.24 25.35
CA LYS A 60 -16.69 0.48 26.46
C LYS A 60 -17.19 -0.47 27.54
N GLU A 61 -17.70 -1.64 27.15
CA GLU A 61 -18.25 -2.64 28.05
C GLU A 61 -17.19 -3.53 28.71
N ALA A 62 -16.02 -3.68 28.09
CA ALA A 62 -14.94 -4.52 28.61
C ALA A 62 -14.43 -4.04 29.98
N SER A 63 -14.55 -4.90 30.99
CA SER A 63 -14.04 -4.66 32.35
C SER A 63 -12.53 -4.83 32.48
N ASP A 64 -11.93 -5.73 31.69
CA ASP A 64 -10.49 -5.97 31.69
C ASP A 64 -9.75 -4.82 30.96
N PRO A 65 -8.84 -4.10 31.63
CA PRO A 65 -8.07 -3.00 31.01
C PRO A 65 -7.25 -3.42 29.80
N LEU A 66 -6.72 -4.65 29.78
CA LEU A 66 -5.94 -5.15 28.65
C LEU A 66 -6.83 -5.39 27.43
N ILE A 67 -8.00 -6.00 27.63
CA ILE A 67 -8.97 -6.23 26.55
C ILE A 67 -9.43 -4.89 25.98
N ARG A 68 -9.77 -3.92 26.85
CA ARG A 68 -10.13 -2.56 26.42
C ARG A 68 -9.03 -1.90 25.61
N PHE A 69 -7.79 -2.02 26.05
CA PHE A 69 -6.63 -1.49 25.33
C PHE A 69 -6.49 -2.11 23.94
N LEU A 70 -6.59 -3.44 23.82
CA LEU A 70 -6.50 -4.12 22.52
C LEU A 70 -7.64 -3.75 21.57
N LEU A 71 -8.87 -3.67 22.08
CA LEU A 71 -10.02 -3.23 21.28
C LEU A 71 -9.86 -1.78 20.81
N ALA A 72 -9.34 -0.88 21.64
CA ALA A 72 -9.05 0.49 21.24
C ALA A 72 -7.99 0.58 20.14
N LEU A 73 -6.99 -0.31 20.14
CA LEU A 73 -6.01 -0.39 19.07
C LEU A 73 -6.61 -0.90 17.75
N ILE A 74 -7.51 -1.88 17.82
CA ILE A 74 -8.24 -2.37 16.64
C ILE A 74 -9.08 -1.23 16.05
N VAL A 75 -9.87 -0.53 16.87
CA VAL A 75 -10.69 0.62 16.43
C VAL A 75 -9.82 1.68 15.73
N ALA A 76 -8.67 2.03 16.30
CA ALA A 76 -7.76 3.00 15.69
C ALA A 76 -7.15 2.52 14.36
N ASP A 77 -6.99 1.21 14.17
CA ASP A 77 -6.51 0.66 12.89
C ASP A 77 -7.60 0.68 11.83
N GLU A 78 -8.81 0.21 12.18
CA GLU A 78 -9.96 0.20 11.29
C GLU A 78 -10.39 1.61 10.85
N GLU A 79 -10.33 2.61 11.73
CA GLU A 79 -10.58 4.02 11.36
C GLU A 79 -9.58 4.52 10.31
N ARG A 80 -8.31 4.16 10.46
CA ARG A 80 -7.26 4.52 9.48
C ARG A 80 -7.45 3.78 8.17
N HIS A 81 -7.88 2.52 8.23
CA HIS A 81 -8.18 1.72 7.05
C HIS A 81 -9.37 2.29 6.27
N HIS A 82 -10.45 2.63 6.97
CA HIS A 82 -11.63 3.23 6.37
C HIS A 82 -11.33 4.56 5.67
N ASP A 83 -10.57 5.47 6.30
CA ASP A 83 -10.12 6.72 5.67
C ASP A 83 -9.28 6.47 4.41
N LEU A 84 -8.39 5.47 4.45
CA LEU A 84 -7.60 5.08 3.28
C LEU A 84 -8.50 4.59 2.12
N THR A 85 -9.47 3.71 2.40
CA THR A 85 -10.42 3.21 1.41
C THR A 85 -11.26 4.35 0.81
N GLY A 86 -11.74 5.27 1.63
CA GLY A 86 -12.47 6.46 1.16
C GLY A 86 -11.64 7.36 0.24
N ARG A 87 -10.34 7.52 0.51
CA ARG A 87 -9.40 8.24 -0.37
C ARG A 87 -9.18 7.51 -1.69
N MET A 88 -9.10 6.18 -1.68
CA MET A 88 -9.00 5.37 -2.91
C MET A 88 -10.24 5.53 -3.80
N VAL A 89 -11.44 5.42 -3.21
CA VAL A 89 -12.71 5.64 -3.92
C VAL A 89 -12.77 7.04 -4.53
N THR A 90 -12.38 8.07 -3.76
CA THR A 90 -12.31 9.45 -4.26
C THR A 90 -11.37 9.57 -5.46
N LYS A 91 -10.18 8.95 -5.40
CA LYS A 91 -9.23 8.97 -6.53
C LYS A 91 -9.75 8.28 -7.77
N LEU A 92 -10.42 7.13 -7.63
CA LEU A 92 -11.05 6.43 -8.76
C LEU A 92 -12.18 7.25 -9.39
N ARG A 93 -13.00 7.92 -8.58
CA ARG A 93 -14.06 8.82 -9.06
C ARG A 93 -13.50 9.98 -9.87
N GLU A 94 -12.44 10.60 -9.36
CA GLU A 94 -11.76 11.68 -10.06
C GLU A 94 -11.19 11.20 -11.42
N GLU A 95 -10.52 10.04 -11.46
CA GLU A 95 -10.02 9.43 -12.71
C GLU A 95 -11.13 9.13 -13.72
N LEU A 96 -12.27 8.60 -13.25
CA LEU A 96 -13.44 8.32 -14.09
C LEU A 96 -14.12 9.60 -14.61
N ALA A 97 -14.23 10.63 -13.78
CA ALA A 97 -14.77 11.93 -14.19
C ALA A 97 -13.88 12.60 -15.25
N TRP A 98 -12.55 12.47 -15.13
CA TRP A 98 -11.61 12.97 -16.13
C TRP A 98 -11.63 12.19 -17.43
N SER A 99 -11.69 10.85 -17.39
CA SER A 99 -11.76 10.03 -18.60
C SER A 99 -13.01 10.33 -19.46
N ARG A 100 -14.11 10.74 -18.81
CA ARG A 100 -15.37 11.14 -19.46
C ARG A 100 -15.38 12.58 -19.99
N SER A 101 -14.56 13.49 -19.45
CA SER A 101 -14.71 14.94 -19.69
C SER A 101 -13.70 15.58 -20.63
N LYS A 102 -12.50 15.01 -20.85
CA LYS A 102 -11.53 15.40 -21.90
C LYS A 102 -10.31 14.46 -21.84
N GLY A 103 -9.72 14.14 -23.00
CA GLY A 103 -8.60 13.20 -23.14
C GLY A 103 -7.49 13.40 -22.09
N LEU A 104 -7.03 12.27 -21.53
CA LEU A 104 -6.05 12.17 -20.44
C LEU A 104 -4.98 13.28 -20.49
N PRO A 105 -4.86 14.15 -19.47
CA PRO A 105 -3.74 15.07 -19.41
C PRO A 105 -2.44 14.25 -19.39
N ARG A 106 -1.50 14.63 -20.25
CA ARG A 106 -0.15 14.03 -20.28
C ARG A 106 0.42 14.09 -18.87
N ARG A 107 0.57 12.92 -18.24
CA ARG A 107 1.02 12.74 -16.85
C ARG A 107 2.16 13.71 -16.55
N ALA A 108 1.92 14.68 -15.66
CA ALA A 108 2.93 15.65 -15.29
C ALA A 108 4.09 14.91 -14.63
N LEU A 109 5.25 14.91 -15.28
CA LEU A 109 6.46 14.33 -14.72
C LEU A 109 7.04 15.32 -13.71
N GLU A 110 7.48 14.81 -12.57
CA GLU A 110 8.26 15.61 -11.62
C GLU A 110 9.47 16.24 -12.34
N PRO A 111 9.78 17.53 -12.13
CA PRO A 111 10.98 18.14 -12.67
C PRO A 111 12.21 17.31 -12.31
N ALA A 112 13.09 17.06 -13.28
CA ALA A 112 14.17 16.08 -13.13
C ALA A 112 15.07 16.30 -11.89
N ALA A 113 15.26 17.56 -11.47
CA ALA A 113 16.00 17.90 -10.24
C ALA A 113 15.24 17.48 -8.97
N LYS A 114 13.95 17.80 -8.87
CA LYS A 114 13.08 17.40 -7.75
C LYS A 114 12.92 15.89 -7.68
N GLY A 115 12.73 15.21 -8.82
CA GLY A 115 12.64 13.75 -8.88
C GLY A 115 13.91 13.03 -8.40
N LYS A 116 15.10 13.60 -8.64
CA LYS A 116 16.37 13.04 -8.10
C LYS A 116 16.44 13.17 -6.58
N GLN A 117 16.12 14.34 -6.05
CA GLN A 117 16.12 14.57 -4.60
C GLN A 117 15.10 13.68 -3.90
N LEU A 118 13.89 13.58 -4.45
CA LEU A 118 12.84 12.71 -3.94
C LEU A 118 13.26 11.24 -3.92
N LEU A 119 13.94 10.76 -4.96
CA LEU A 119 14.46 9.39 -5.00
C LEU A 119 15.49 9.12 -3.91
N VAL A 120 16.39 10.08 -3.62
CA VAL A 120 17.37 9.94 -2.53
C VAL A 120 16.63 9.80 -1.20
N SER A 121 15.60 10.61 -0.96
CA SER A 121 14.78 10.51 0.25
C SER A 121 14.04 9.18 0.34
N ILE A 122 13.42 8.72 -0.75
CA ILE A 122 12.71 7.42 -0.79
C ILE A 122 13.66 6.26 -0.47
N ASN A 123 14.86 6.25 -1.02
CA ASN A 123 15.84 5.21 -0.70
C ASN A 123 16.25 5.23 0.79
N ARG A 124 16.34 6.42 1.40
CA ARG A 124 16.59 6.54 2.85
C ARG A 124 15.41 6.01 3.67
N PHE A 125 14.17 6.29 3.25
CA PHE A 125 12.98 5.77 3.93
C PHE A 125 12.88 4.24 3.81
N ILE A 126 13.16 3.67 2.63
CA ILE A 126 13.22 2.21 2.44
C ILE A 126 14.23 1.57 3.41
N GLU A 127 15.40 2.17 3.56
CA GLU A 127 16.40 1.64 4.50
C GLU A 127 15.94 1.78 5.94
N ALA A 128 15.34 2.92 6.32
CA ALA A 128 14.78 3.12 7.66
C ALA A 128 13.71 2.06 7.99
N GLU A 129 12.77 1.79 7.08
CA GLU A 129 11.74 0.77 7.27
C GLU A 129 12.34 -0.64 7.41
N ARG A 130 13.37 -0.97 6.60
CA ARG A 130 14.08 -2.26 6.70
C ARG A 130 14.79 -2.43 8.04
N GLN A 131 15.39 -1.37 8.57
CA GLN A 131 16.03 -1.41 9.89
C GLN A 131 14.98 -1.51 11.00
N GLY A 132 13.90 -0.74 10.91
CA GLY A 132 12.75 -0.85 11.82
C GLY A 132 12.21 -2.28 11.92
N ILE A 133 12.02 -2.96 10.78
CA ILE A 133 11.60 -4.38 10.77
C ILE A 133 12.58 -5.29 11.52
N LYS A 134 13.89 -5.10 11.36
CA LYS A 134 14.89 -5.90 12.07
C LYS A 134 14.82 -5.65 13.58
N GLU A 135 14.68 -4.39 13.98
CA GLU A 135 14.56 -4.00 15.38
C GLU A 135 13.29 -4.55 16.01
N TYR A 136 12.13 -4.41 15.35
CA TYR A 136 10.87 -4.97 15.83
C TYR A 136 10.90 -6.49 15.91
N LYS A 137 11.54 -7.19 14.97
CA LYS A 137 11.73 -8.65 15.06
C LYS A 137 12.55 -9.04 16.30
N ARG A 138 13.63 -8.31 16.57
CA ARG A 138 14.45 -8.52 17.78
C ARG A 138 13.62 -8.28 19.05
N LEU A 139 12.91 -7.15 19.11
CA LEU A 139 12.08 -6.78 20.26
C LEU A 139 10.95 -7.80 20.48
N LYS A 140 10.32 -8.26 19.40
CA LYS A 140 9.31 -9.33 19.44
C LYS A 140 9.83 -10.59 20.11
N THR A 141 11.00 -11.09 19.69
CA THR A 141 11.63 -12.27 20.32
C THR A 141 11.99 -12.01 21.79
N GLN A 142 12.51 -10.82 22.12
CA GLN A 142 12.85 -10.45 23.50
C GLN A 142 11.63 -10.26 24.41
N SER A 143 10.45 -10.03 23.82
CA SER A 143 9.18 -9.86 24.54
C SER A 143 8.43 -11.18 24.78
N GLN A 144 9.03 -12.34 24.49
CA GLN A 144 8.40 -13.63 24.79
C GLN A 144 8.52 -13.97 26.29
N GLY A 145 7.39 -14.26 26.94
CA GLY A 145 7.28 -14.51 28.38
C GLY A 145 6.05 -13.85 29.02
N MET A 146 5.61 -14.32 30.20
CA MET A 146 4.33 -13.94 30.83
C MET A 146 4.11 -12.41 30.90
N TYR A 147 2.87 -11.97 30.61
CA TYR A 147 2.42 -10.57 30.42
C TYR A 147 3.07 -9.77 29.27
N ARG A 148 4.11 -10.29 28.60
CA ARG A 148 4.81 -9.61 27.49
C ARG A 148 4.36 -10.06 26.10
N GLU A 149 3.49 -11.07 26.02
CA GLU A 149 2.91 -11.56 24.76
C GLU A 149 2.14 -10.48 24.00
N VAL A 150 1.52 -9.54 24.72
CA VAL A 150 0.88 -8.37 24.12
C VAL A 150 1.90 -7.53 23.35
N PHE A 151 3.09 -7.29 23.90
CA PHE A 151 4.12 -6.56 23.17
C PHE A 151 4.61 -7.35 21.95
N SER A 152 4.73 -8.67 22.05
CA SER A 152 5.07 -9.52 20.90
C SER A 152 4.02 -9.41 19.78
N LEU A 153 2.73 -9.33 20.14
CA LEU A 153 1.63 -9.06 19.22
C LEU A 153 1.77 -7.68 18.58
N LEU A 154 1.96 -6.63 19.37
CA LEU A 154 2.10 -5.24 18.88
C LEU A 154 3.30 -5.06 17.97
N TYR A 155 4.46 -5.64 18.31
CA TYR A 155 5.60 -5.63 17.39
C TYR A 155 5.29 -6.38 16.09
N GLY A 156 4.45 -7.41 16.15
CA GLY A 156 3.90 -8.08 14.96
C GLY A 156 3.14 -7.13 14.05
N THR A 157 2.20 -6.34 14.58
CA THR A 157 1.40 -5.39 13.79
C THR A 157 2.27 -4.28 13.20
N MET A 158 3.21 -3.73 13.98
CA MET A 158 4.16 -2.71 13.48
C MET A 158 5.06 -3.23 12.34
N ILE A 159 5.43 -4.52 12.38
CA ILE A 159 6.17 -5.16 11.27
C ILE A 159 5.30 -5.21 10.00
N HIS A 160 4.01 -5.54 10.13
CA HIS A 160 3.09 -5.53 8.99
C HIS A 160 2.92 -4.14 8.39
N ASP A 161 2.80 -3.10 9.22
CA ASP A 161 2.78 -1.70 8.77
C ASP A 161 4.06 -1.32 8.02
N SER A 162 5.22 -1.72 8.55
CA SER A 162 6.52 -1.46 7.89
C SER A 162 6.59 -2.13 6.51
N TYR A 163 6.04 -3.34 6.36
CA TYR A 163 5.95 -4.01 5.05
C TYR A 163 5.01 -3.29 4.08
N LYS A 164 3.87 -2.78 4.57
CA LYS A 164 2.95 -1.94 3.79
C LYS A 164 3.67 -0.69 3.28
N HIS A 165 4.41 0.02 4.15
CA HIS A 165 5.20 1.20 3.75
C HIS A 165 6.28 0.85 2.73
N LEU A 166 7.00 -0.26 2.92
CA LEU A 166 8.00 -0.72 1.95
C LEU A 166 7.40 -0.93 0.56
N GLY A 167 6.23 -1.58 0.47
CA GLY A 167 5.53 -1.77 -0.80
C GLY A 167 5.23 -0.45 -1.51
N MET A 168 4.70 0.53 -0.77
CA MET A 168 4.40 1.87 -1.32
C MET A 168 5.68 2.61 -1.75
N LEU A 169 6.73 2.58 -0.94
CA LEU A 169 7.99 3.25 -1.22
C LEU A 169 8.72 2.63 -2.42
N GLU A 170 8.69 1.30 -2.56
CA GLU A 170 9.27 0.61 -3.70
C GLU A 170 8.51 0.94 -4.99
N PHE A 171 7.16 0.99 -4.95
CA PHE A 171 6.36 1.47 -6.07
C PHE A 171 6.72 2.91 -6.48
N LEU A 172 6.86 3.83 -5.52
CA LEU A 172 7.26 5.21 -5.78
C LEU A 172 8.66 5.30 -6.40
N ARG A 173 9.61 4.52 -5.87
CA ARG A 173 10.98 4.44 -6.40
C ARG A 173 11.00 4.03 -7.86
N ASP A 174 10.23 2.99 -8.20
CA ASP A 174 10.19 2.41 -9.54
C ASP A 174 9.52 3.39 -10.52
N ARG A 175 8.43 4.06 -10.11
CA ARG A 175 7.79 5.13 -10.91
C ARG A 175 8.72 6.30 -11.21
N LEU A 176 9.52 6.75 -10.24
CA LEU A 176 10.51 7.80 -10.45
C LEU A 176 11.69 7.34 -11.32
N ALA A 177 12.01 6.05 -11.33
CA ALA A 177 13.02 5.49 -12.23
C ALA A 177 12.53 5.44 -13.68
N GLU A 178 11.31 4.97 -13.93
CA GLU A 178 10.68 4.91 -15.25
C GLU A 178 10.54 6.30 -15.90
N GLY A 179 10.08 7.29 -15.13
CA GLY A 179 9.92 8.67 -15.61
C GLY A 179 11.24 9.29 -16.11
N ARG A 180 12.38 8.86 -15.55
CA ARG A 180 13.71 9.33 -15.97
C ARG A 180 14.20 8.66 -17.26
N SER A 181 13.95 7.37 -17.42
CA SER A 181 14.29 6.65 -18.67
C SER A 181 13.53 7.22 -19.86
N GLY A 182 12.23 7.49 -19.69
CA GLY A 182 11.40 8.10 -20.73
C GLY A 182 11.70 9.58 -21.01
N ALA A 183 12.25 10.32 -20.03
CA ALA A 183 12.71 11.71 -20.25
C ALA A 183 14.06 11.76 -20.99
N ARG A 184 14.96 10.81 -20.71
CA ARG A 184 16.28 10.71 -21.36
C ARG A 184 16.17 10.33 -22.84
N GLN A 185 15.31 9.37 -23.17
CA GLN A 185 15.05 8.98 -24.57
C GLN A 185 14.44 10.12 -25.39
N ARG A 186 13.54 10.92 -24.80
CA ARG A 186 12.95 12.08 -25.49
C ARG A 186 13.94 13.21 -25.76
N LYS A 187 14.85 13.49 -24.83
CA LYS A 187 15.93 14.48 -25.07
C LYS A 187 16.86 14.05 -26.20
N LEU A 188 17.13 12.75 -26.34
CA LEU A 188 17.96 12.20 -27.42
C LEU A 188 17.24 12.24 -28.77
N ALA A 189 15.92 11.98 -28.81
CA ALA A 189 15.14 12.05 -30.04
C ALA A 189 15.03 13.50 -30.58
N VAL A 190 14.76 14.47 -29.71
CA VAL A 190 14.66 15.90 -30.10
C VAL A 190 16.01 16.46 -30.57
N ALA A 191 17.12 16.00 -29.99
CA ALA A 191 18.46 16.40 -30.41
C ALA A 191 18.86 15.78 -31.77
N ALA A 192 18.25 14.67 -32.18
CA ALA A 192 18.49 14.03 -33.48
C ALA A 192 17.64 14.61 -34.62
N GLU A 193 16.50 15.25 -34.31
CA GLU A 193 15.67 15.97 -35.29
C GLU A 193 16.14 17.41 -35.57
N THR A 194 17.06 17.93 -34.75
CA THR A 194 17.57 19.31 -34.85
C THR A 194 19.00 19.41 -35.38
N ALA A 195 19.57 18.28 -35.83
CA ALA A 195 20.90 18.16 -36.44
C ALA A 195 20.75 17.66 -37.88
#